data_AF-A0A377M109-F1
#
_entry.id   AF-A0A377M109-F1
#
_cell.length_a   1.000
_cell.length_b   1.000
_cell.length_c   1.000
_cell.angle_alpha   90.00
_cell.angle_beta   90.00
_cell.angle_gamma   90.00
#
_symmetry.space_group_name_H-M   'P 1'
#
loop_
_entity.id
_entity.type
_entity.pdbx_description
1 polymer ?
#
loop_
_entity_poly.entity_id
_entity_poly.type
_entity_poly.pdbx_seq_one_letter_code
_entity_poly.pdbx_strand_id
1 'polypeptide(L)'
;MDALIDNIITPVRQRMNQDQNTVRHMASLFDGVLIEFAVASLAESRKKAGKDALLIGWECDDRTHLWLEAARLANKGWHIDVLAEPIDSPRPELFPGQKLFVWTGKSPTPRQQEQLDHWREQGFSVAFHH
;
A
#
# COMPACT_ATOMS: atom_id res chain seq x y z
N MET A 1 -13.54 5.26 0.87
CA MET A 1 -12.25 4.85 0.27
C MET A 1 -12.34 3.42 -0.25
N ASP A 2 -12.78 2.46 0.56
CA ASP A 2 -12.80 1.05 0.14
C ASP A 2 -13.61 0.79 -1.15
N ALA A 3 -14.88 1.19 -1.20
CA ALA A 3 -15.70 1.02 -2.40
C ALA A 3 -15.16 1.73 -3.64
N LEU A 4 -14.43 2.84 -3.49
CA LEU A 4 -13.82 3.55 -4.61
C LEU A 4 -12.64 2.75 -5.18
N ILE A 5 -11.77 2.23 -4.31
CA ILE A 5 -10.61 1.43 -4.74
C ILE A 5 -11.10 0.09 -5.32
N ASP A 6 -11.93 -0.63 -4.57
CA ASP A 6 -12.27 -2.03 -4.86
C ASP A 6 -13.27 -2.16 -6.03
N ASN A 7 -14.27 -1.27 -6.10
CA ASN A 7 -15.37 -1.41 -7.05
C ASN A 7 -15.25 -0.51 -8.29
N ILE A 8 -14.35 0.48 -8.28
CA ILE A 8 -14.19 1.43 -9.39
C ILE A 8 -12.75 1.40 -9.93
N ILE A 9 -11.77 1.78 -9.11
CA ILE A 9 -10.39 1.95 -9.58
C ILE A 9 -9.79 0.61 -10.02
N THR A 10 -9.83 -0.41 -9.17
CA THR A 10 -9.24 -1.72 -9.47
C THR A 10 -9.84 -2.35 -10.74
N PRO A 11 -11.17 -2.42 -10.91
CA PRO A 11 -11.76 -2.93 -12.16
C PRO A 11 -11.39 -2.12 -13.41
N VAL A 12 -11.30 -0.79 -13.30
CA VAL A 12 -10.90 0.06 -14.43
C VAL A 12 -9.45 -0.21 -14.83
N ARG A 13 -8.52 -0.24 -13.85
CA ARG A 13 -7.10 -0.55 -14.11
C ARG A 13 -6.92 -1.94 -14.72
N GLN A 14 -7.64 -2.94 -14.21
CA GLN A 14 -7.61 -4.30 -14.77
C GLN A 14 -8.04 -4.33 -16.24
N ARG A 15 -9.13 -3.63 -16.61
CA ARG A 15 -9.58 -3.55 -18.01
C ARG A 15 -8.56 -2.83 -18.90
N MET A 16 -7.96 -1.75 -18.41
CA MET A 16 -6.96 -1.01 -19.19
C MET A 16 -5.69 -1.83 -19.43
N ASN A 17 -5.27 -2.64 -18.45
CA ASN A 17 -4.06 -3.47 -18.58
C ASN A 17 -4.24 -4.70 -19.49
N GLN A 18 -5.45 -5.01 -19.94
CA GLN A 18 -5.72 -6.13 -20.85
C GLN A 18 -5.47 -5.79 -22.33
N ASP A 19 -5.30 -4.52 -22.69
CA ASP A 19 -5.12 -4.06 -24.08
C ASP A 19 -3.66 -3.69 -24.38
N GLN A 20 -3.10 -4.17 -25.51
CA GLN A 20 -1.66 -4.22 -25.75
C GLN A 20 -1.01 -2.96 -26.36
N ASN A 21 -1.75 -1.88 -26.67
CA ASN A 21 -1.18 -0.70 -27.33
C ASN A 21 -1.48 0.64 -26.62
N THR A 22 -2.13 1.62 -27.29
CA THR A 22 -2.41 2.99 -26.80
C THR A 22 -2.93 3.05 -25.36
N VAL A 23 -3.67 2.02 -24.95
CA VAL A 23 -4.21 1.88 -23.60
C VAL A 23 -3.12 1.78 -22.53
N ARG A 24 -1.91 1.25 -22.83
CA ARG A 24 -0.79 1.22 -21.88
C ARG A 24 -0.31 2.63 -21.50
N HIS A 25 -0.25 3.55 -22.46
CA HIS A 25 0.11 4.95 -22.18
C HIS A 25 -0.98 5.63 -21.36
N MET A 26 -2.25 5.38 -21.69
CA MET A 26 -3.39 5.88 -20.91
C MET A 26 -3.44 5.28 -19.50
N ALA A 27 -3.11 4.01 -19.34
CA ALA A 27 -3.02 3.33 -18.04
C ALA A 27 -1.90 3.94 -17.20
N SER A 28 -0.74 4.21 -17.80
CA SER A 28 0.35 4.90 -17.11
C SER A 28 -0.03 6.33 -16.72
N LEU A 29 -0.76 7.07 -17.57
CA LEU A 29 -1.27 8.40 -17.23
C LEU A 29 -2.27 8.33 -16.07
N PHE A 30 -3.19 7.37 -16.12
CA PHE A 30 -4.18 7.15 -15.07
C PHE A 30 -3.52 6.78 -13.74
N ASP A 31 -2.51 5.91 -13.76
CA ASP A 31 -1.71 5.57 -12.58
C ASP A 31 -1.04 6.81 -11.96
N GLY A 32 -0.55 7.75 -12.78
CA GLY A 32 -0.05 9.05 -12.28
C GLY A 32 -1.11 9.86 -11.54
N VAL A 33 -2.32 9.97 -12.09
CA VAL A 33 -3.46 10.66 -11.45
C VAL A 33 -3.87 9.98 -10.14
N LEU A 34 -3.82 8.65 -10.09
CA LEU A 34 -4.16 7.89 -8.89
C LEU A 34 -3.13 8.08 -7.77
N ILE A 35 -1.84 8.13 -8.10
CA ILE A 35 -0.78 8.44 -7.13
C ILE A 35 -0.97 9.87 -6.60
N GLU A 36 -1.27 10.85 -7.47
CA GLU A 36 -1.56 12.22 -7.03
C GLU A 36 -2.76 12.29 -6.07
N PHE A 37 -3.84 11.57 -6.38
CA PHE A 37 -5.00 11.44 -5.50
C PHE A 37 -4.63 10.83 -4.13
N ALA A 38 -3.79 9.79 -4.13
CA ALA A 38 -3.33 9.17 -2.90
C ALA A 38 -2.49 10.15 -2.06
N VAL A 39 -1.55 10.86 -2.68
CA VAL A 39 -0.71 11.88 -2.03
C VAL A 39 -1.57 13.00 -1.43
N ALA A 40 -2.59 13.47 -2.15
CA ALA A 40 -3.53 14.46 -1.62
C ALA A 40 -4.29 13.92 -0.39
N SER A 41 -4.72 12.66 -0.42
CA SER A 41 -5.39 12.00 0.71
C SER A 41 -4.47 11.87 1.94
N LEU A 42 -3.19 11.54 1.72
CA LEU A 42 -2.15 11.46 2.75
C LEU A 42 -1.85 12.84 3.36
N ALA A 43 -1.75 13.89 2.54
CA ALA A 43 -1.53 15.25 3.02
C ALA A 43 -2.72 15.77 3.84
N GLU A 44 -3.95 15.42 3.44
CA GLU A 44 -5.16 15.79 4.16
C GLU A 44 -5.30 15.05 5.50
N SER A 45 -4.90 13.78 5.58
CA SER A 45 -4.99 13.02 6.84
C SER A 45 -4.11 13.63 7.94
N ARG A 46 -2.92 14.12 7.59
CA ARG A 46 -1.96 14.76 8.51
C ARG A 46 -2.46 16.06 9.16
N LYS A 47 -3.55 16.65 8.64
CA LYS A 47 -4.19 17.84 9.24
C LYS A 47 -5.11 17.49 10.40
N LYS A 48 -5.40 16.20 10.62
CA LYS A 48 -6.33 15.69 11.62
C LYS A 48 -5.57 14.93 12.70
N ALA A 49 -6.25 14.61 13.80
CA ALA A 49 -5.67 13.69 14.78
C ALA A 49 -5.54 12.29 14.18
N GLY A 50 -4.40 11.65 14.39
CA GLY A 50 -4.10 10.33 13.82
C GLY A 50 -2.87 9.70 14.46
N LYS A 51 -2.57 8.47 14.06
CA LYS A 51 -1.40 7.71 14.51
C LYS A 51 -0.43 7.53 13.36
N ASP A 52 0.86 7.57 13.63
CA ASP A 52 1.89 7.39 12.60
C ASP A 52 2.13 5.91 12.31
N ALA A 53 2.30 5.56 11.03
CA ALA A 53 2.72 4.23 10.61
C ALA A 53 3.46 4.29 9.25
N LEU A 54 4.26 3.26 8.98
CA LEU A 54 4.93 3.05 7.70
C LEU A 54 4.24 1.92 6.94
N LEU A 55 3.94 2.14 5.66
CA LEU A 55 3.46 1.12 4.73
C LEU A 55 4.60 0.63 3.83
N ILE A 56 4.74 -0.69 3.74
CA ILE A 56 5.76 -1.39 2.94
C ILE A 56 5.06 -2.34 1.97
N GLY A 57 5.30 -2.17 0.67
CA GLY A 57 4.97 -3.20 -0.32
C GLY A 57 5.93 -4.38 -0.16
N TRP A 58 5.42 -5.60 -0.06
CA TRP A 58 6.22 -6.81 0.17
C TRP A 58 6.02 -7.82 -0.96
N GLU A 59 7.09 -8.11 -1.70
CA GLU A 59 7.09 -9.07 -2.83
C GLU A 59 5.91 -8.84 -3.80
N CYS A 60 5.69 -7.57 -4.18
CA CYS A 60 4.63 -7.15 -5.08
C CYS A 60 5.14 -6.11 -6.09
N ASP A 61 4.45 -5.99 -7.24
CA ASP A 61 4.90 -5.15 -8.35
C ASP A 61 4.00 -3.93 -8.61
N ASP A 62 2.85 -3.82 -7.93
CA ASP A 62 1.86 -2.76 -8.18
C ASP A 62 2.07 -1.55 -7.27
N ARG A 63 3.02 -0.70 -7.67
CA ARG A 63 3.36 0.56 -6.97
C ARG A 63 2.16 1.48 -6.82
N THR A 64 1.37 1.66 -7.88
CA THR A 64 0.20 2.55 -7.86
C THR A 64 -0.82 2.09 -6.82
N HIS A 65 -1.07 0.79 -6.73
CA HIS A 65 -2.00 0.25 -5.74
C HIS A 65 -1.46 0.34 -4.32
N LEU A 66 -0.14 0.19 -4.12
CA LEU A 66 0.49 0.47 -2.82
C LEU A 66 0.17 1.89 -2.33
N TRP A 67 0.23 2.90 -3.20
CA TRP A 67 -0.17 4.27 -2.86
C TRP A 67 -1.66 4.39 -2.55
N LEU A 68 -2.53 3.68 -3.28
CA LEU A 68 -3.97 3.65 -2.97
C LEU A 68 -4.26 3.02 -1.60
N GLU A 69 -3.53 1.97 -1.22
CA GLU A 69 -3.64 1.36 0.11
C GLU A 69 -3.14 2.29 1.22
N ALA A 70 -2.10 3.10 0.94
CA ALA A 70 -1.71 4.18 1.84
C ALA A 70 -2.85 5.19 2.05
N ALA A 71 -3.56 5.57 0.98
CA ALA A 71 -4.73 6.44 1.06
C ALA A 71 -5.91 5.79 1.83
N ARG A 72 -6.09 4.46 1.69
CA ARG A 72 -7.06 3.68 2.46
C ARG A 72 -6.78 3.71 3.96
N LEU A 73 -5.54 3.47 4.35
CA LEU A 73 -5.09 3.60 5.74
C LEU A 73 -5.20 5.04 6.25
N ALA A 74 -4.86 6.03 5.42
CA ALA A 74 -4.99 7.44 5.76
C ALA A 74 -6.44 7.81 6.10
N ASN A 75 -7.41 7.30 5.32
CA ASN A 75 -8.83 7.48 5.58
C ASN A 75 -9.32 6.75 6.86
N LYS A 76 -8.52 5.81 7.39
CA LYS A 76 -8.77 5.10 8.66
C LYS A 76 -8.07 5.77 9.86
N GLY A 77 -7.56 6.99 9.70
CA GLY A 77 -6.97 7.79 10.79
C GLY A 77 -5.48 7.56 11.00
N TRP A 78 -4.78 7.03 10.00
CA TRP A 78 -3.33 6.89 10.04
C TRP A 78 -2.63 8.02 9.30
N HIS A 79 -1.47 8.43 9.78
CA HIS A 79 -0.50 9.21 9.03
C HIS A 79 0.51 8.23 8.46
N ILE A 80 0.34 7.91 7.18
CA ILE A 80 1.14 6.89 6.52
C ILE A 80 2.34 7.54 5.84
N ASP A 81 3.53 7.10 6.21
CA ASP A 81 4.70 7.17 5.35
C ASP A 81 4.73 5.92 4.45
N VAL A 82 5.18 6.04 3.21
CA VAL A 82 5.16 4.96 2.22
C VAL A 82 6.59 4.75 1.72
N LEU A 83 7.08 3.51 1.73
CA LEU A 83 8.28 3.19 0.97
C LEU A 83 7.94 3.20 -0.51
N ALA A 84 8.63 4.05 -1.27
CA ALA A 84 8.31 4.33 -2.67
C ALA A 84 8.36 3.08 -3.56
N GLU A 85 9.20 2.11 -3.21
CA GLU A 85 9.39 0.86 -3.91
C GLU A 85 8.98 -0.33 -3.01
N PRO A 86 8.25 -1.32 -3.55
CA PRO A 86 8.10 -2.62 -2.90
C PRO A 86 9.46 -3.27 -2.63
N ILE A 87 9.54 -4.05 -1.56
CA ILE A 87 10.76 -4.68 -1.08
C ILE A 87 10.54 -6.20 -0.99
N ASP A 88 11.47 -6.98 -1.52
CA ASP A 88 11.40 -8.45 -1.45
C ASP A 88 11.63 -8.97 -0.02
N SER A 89 12.51 -8.33 0.73
CA SER A 89 12.85 -8.69 2.11
C SER A 89 12.73 -7.48 3.04
N PRO A 90 11.51 -7.16 3.53
CA PRO A 90 11.30 -6.12 4.53
C PRO A 90 12.12 -6.39 5.80
N ARG A 91 12.64 -5.32 6.40
CA ARG A 91 13.47 -5.38 7.61
C ARG A 91 12.92 -4.44 8.69
N PRO A 92 11.99 -4.93 9.54
CA PRO A 92 11.40 -4.14 10.62
C PRO A 92 12.42 -3.48 11.56
N GLU A 93 13.58 -4.11 11.74
CA GLU A 93 14.68 -3.63 12.57
C GLU A 93 15.27 -2.29 12.10
N LEU A 94 15.08 -1.90 10.83
CA LEU A 94 15.51 -0.60 10.30
C LEU A 94 14.57 0.55 10.70
N PHE A 95 13.39 0.24 11.23
CA PHE A 95 12.36 1.22 11.62
C PHE A 95 11.95 1.01 13.09
N PRO A 96 12.89 1.13 14.05
CA PRO A 96 12.62 0.80 15.45
C PRO A 96 11.51 1.67 16.04
N GLY A 97 10.58 1.04 16.75
CA GLY A 97 9.47 1.71 17.43
C GLY A 97 8.33 2.19 16.53
N GLN A 98 8.43 2.04 15.20
CA GLN A 98 7.38 2.43 14.28
C GLN A 98 6.30 1.34 14.15
N LYS A 99 5.04 1.75 13.95
CA LYS A 99 3.99 0.84 13.51
C LYS A 99 4.20 0.53 12.03
N LEU A 100 4.30 -0.75 11.69
CA LEU A 100 4.50 -1.20 10.32
C LEU A 100 3.25 -1.89 9.78
N PHE A 101 2.86 -1.51 8.57
CA PHE A 101 1.93 -2.25 7.73
C PHE A 101 2.70 -2.85 6.55
N VAL A 102 2.52 -4.14 6.31
CA VAL A 102 3.03 -4.81 5.10
C VAL A 102 1.86 -5.18 4.20
N TRP A 103 2.04 -5.00 2.89
CA TRP A 103 1.02 -5.26 1.88
C TRP A 103 1.62 -6.03 0.70
N THR A 104 0.98 -7.14 0.32
CA THR A 104 1.46 -8.01 -0.78
C THR A 104 0.52 -7.97 -2.00
N GLY A 105 -0.57 -7.19 -1.93
CA GLY A 105 -1.61 -7.11 -2.97
C GLY A 105 -2.55 -8.30 -3.06
N LYS A 106 -2.33 -9.33 -2.24
CA LYS A 106 -3.11 -10.57 -2.20
C LYS A 106 -3.03 -11.18 -0.79
N SER A 107 -3.71 -12.29 -0.56
CA SER A 107 -3.51 -13.03 0.69
C SER A 107 -2.05 -13.45 0.87
N PRO A 108 -1.49 -13.33 2.09
CA PRO A 108 -0.10 -13.72 2.34
C PRO A 108 0.08 -15.22 2.11
N THR A 109 1.25 -15.59 1.58
CA THR A 109 1.65 -17.00 1.49
C THR A 109 1.94 -17.58 2.88
N PRO A 110 1.96 -18.91 3.07
CA PRO A 110 2.34 -19.50 4.36
C PRO A 110 3.69 -19.01 4.88
N ARG A 111 4.69 -18.88 4.00
CA ARG A 111 6.01 -18.32 4.34
C ARG A 111 5.91 -16.87 4.81
N GLN A 112 5.11 -16.05 4.13
CA GLN A 112 4.91 -14.65 4.53
C GLN A 112 4.20 -14.54 5.88
N GLN A 113 3.25 -15.43 6.14
CA GLN A 113 2.55 -15.51 7.42
C GLN A 113 3.50 -15.93 8.56
N GLU A 114 4.31 -16.97 8.36
CA GLU A 114 5.34 -17.40 9.32
C GLU A 114 6.33 -16.27 9.64
N GLN A 115 6.79 -15.55 8.62
CA GLN A 115 7.72 -14.43 8.81
C GLN A 115 7.07 -13.24 9.54
N LEU A 116 5.79 -12.95 9.27
CA LEU A 116 5.00 -11.97 10.03
C LEU A 116 4.91 -12.33 11.50
N ASP A 117 4.62 -13.59 11.81
CA ASP A 117 4.49 -14.06 13.18
C ASP A 117 5.85 -14.02 13.89
N HIS A 118 6.93 -14.41 13.19
CA HIS A 118 8.29 -14.29 13.72
C HIS A 118 8.67 -12.84 14.08
N TRP A 119 8.36 -11.87 13.22
CA TRP A 119 8.61 -10.46 13.53
C TRP A 119 7.82 -9.97 14.74
N ARG A 120 6.58 -10.44 14.91
CA ARG A 120 5.74 -10.10 16.08
C ARG A 120 6.30 -10.72 17.36
N GLU A 121 6.77 -11.97 17.31
CA GLU A 121 7.43 -12.64 18.43
C GLU A 121 8.71 -11.92 18.88
N GLN A 122 9.44 -11.32 17.94
CA GLN A 122 10.59 -10.46 18.21
C GLN A 122 10.21 -9.09 18.79
N GLY A 123 8.92 -8.77 18.89
CA GLY A 123 8.41 -7.52 19.47
C GLY A 123 8.22 -6.38 18.47
N PHE A 124 8.38 -6.62 17.16
CA PHE A 124 8.12 -5.60 16.16
C PHE A 124 6.61 -5.36 15.99
N SER A 125 6.20 -4.09 15.87
CA SER A 125 4.80 -3.71 15.70
C SER A 125 4.33 -3.86 14.25
N VAL A 126 4.37 -5.09 13.70
CA VAL A 126 4.02 -5.37 12.30
C VAL A 126 2.60 -5.92 12.17
N ALA A 127 1.82 -5.33 11.26
CA ALA A 127 0.51 -5.83 10.84
C ALA A 127 0.48 -6.08 9.34
N PHE A 128 -0.26 -7.10 8.92
CA PHE A 128 -0.59 -7.30 7.51
C PHE A 128 -1.75 -6.38 7.13
N HIS A 129 -1.68 -5.71 5.99
CA HIS A 129 -2.76 -4.92 5.41
C HIS A 129 -3.39 -5.71 4.25
N HIS A 130 -4.68 -6.02 4.40
CA HIS A 130 -5.53 -6.60 3.36
C HIS A 130 -6.05 -5.54 2.42
#